data_AF-A0A382FDZ3-F1
#
_entry.id   AF-A0A382FDZ3-F1
#
_cell.length_a   1.000
_cell.length_b   1.000
_cell.length_c   1.000
_cell.angle_alpha   90.00
_cell.angle_beta   90.00
_cell.angle_gamma   90.00
#
_symmetry.space_group_name_H-M   'P 1'
#
loop_
_entity.id
_entity.type
_entity.pdbx_description
1 polymer ?
#
loop_
_entity_poly.entity_id
_entity_poly.type
_entity_poly.pdbx_seq_one_letter_code
_entity_poly.pdbx_strand_id
1 'polypeptide(L)' 'MMKQKGSSFNRSFDYFQKIIRDSGPVAAASYGLIGAVILFILLGYFLDRWLGTAPWLMIVGLLIGLGTGFYELSKIMWKK' A
#
# COMPACT_ATOMS: atom_id res chain seq x y z
N MET A 1 21.05 41.99 -22.24
CA MET A 1 19.95 41.00 -22.26
C MET A 1 20.52 39.64 -21.88
N MET A 2 20.58 39.28 -20.59
CA MET A 2 20.95 37.94 -20.10
C MET A 2 20.51 37.81 -18.63
N LYS A 3 19.43 37.07 -18.36
CA LYS A 3 19.05 36.64 -17.01
C LYS A 3 18.54 35.20 -17.05
N GLN A 4 19.47 34.27 -17.22
CA GLN A 4 19.24 32.82 -17.23
C GLN A 4 20.38 32.16 -16.46
N LYS A 5 20.18 31.81 -15.17
CA LYS A 5 21.05 30.83 -14.49
C LYS A 5 20.50 30.18 -13.21
N GLY A 6 19.33 30.58 -12.71
CA GLY A 6 18.73 29.98 -11.49
C GLY A 6 17.45 29.16 -11.72
N SER A 7 17.00 28.97 -12.96
CA SER A 7 15.61 28.55 -13.24
C SER A 7 15.41 27.07 -13.56
N SER A 8 16.42 26.32 -14.01
CA SER A 8 16.27 24.91 -14.39
C SER A 8 16.30 23.97 -13.18
N PHE A 9 17.25 24.17 -12.28
CA PHE A 9 17.44 23.34 -11.09
C PHE A 9 16.27 23.44 -10.11
N ASN A 10 15.82 24.66 -9.77
CA ASN A 10 14.72 24.87 -8.84
C ASN A 10 13.42 24.21 -9.30
N ARG A 11 13.12 24.27 -10.61
CA ARG A 11 11.97 23.55 -11.19
C ARG A 11 12.09 22.04 -11.00
N SER A 12 13.28 21.47 -11.16
CA SER A 12 13.51 20.04 -10.90
C SER A 12 13.23 19.65 -9.44
N PHE A 13 13.56 20.52 -8.47
CA PHE A 13 13.17 20.30 -7.06
C PHE A 13 11.66 20.41 -6.86
N ASP A 14 11.02 21.39 -7.48
CA ASP A 14 9.56 21.54 -7.41
C ASP A 14 8.85 20.29 -7.95
N TYR A 15 9.33 19.73 -9.08
CA TYR A 15 8.82 18.48 -9.64
C TYR A 15 9.07 17.29 -8.72
N PHE A 16 10.28 17.17 -8.17
CA PHE A 16 10.63 16.10 -7.23
C PHE A 16 9.75 16.15 -5.97
N GLN A 17 9.56 17.32 -5.40
CA GLN A 17 8.68 17.52 -4.25
C GLN A 17 7.23 17.19 -4.59
N LYS A 18 6.76 17.55 -5.78
CA LYS A 18 5.41 17.19 -6.25
C LYS A 18 5.26 15.68 -6.37
N ILE A 19 6.25 14.98 -6.95
CA ILE A 19 6.25 13.52 -7.04
C ILE A 19 6.22 12.89 -5.65
N ILE A 20 7.07 13.33 -4.71
CA ILE A 20 7.08 12.79 -3.35
C ILE A 20 5.71 13.00 -2.68
N ARG A 21 5.14 14.20 -2.83
CA ARG A 21 3.88 14.58 -2.19
C ARG A 21 2.68 13.82 -2.75
N ASP A 22 2.65 13.59 -4.07
CA ASP A 22 1.61 12.80 -4.74
C ASP A 22 1.79 11.29 -4.50
N SER A 23 3.03 10.84 -4.29
CA SER A 23 3.36 9.42 -4.06
C SER A 23 3.16 8.97 -2.61
N GLY A 24 3.21 9.89 -1.64
CA GLY A 24 3.06 9.59 -0.21
C GLY A 24 1.77 8.82 0.13
N PRO A 25 0.58 9.30 -0.27
CA PRO A 25 -0.68 8.60 -0.02
C PRO A 25 -0.76 7.22 -0.67
N VAL A 26 -0.23 7.07 -1.89
CA VAL A 26 -0.22 5.80 -2.63
C VAL A 26 0.72 4.79 -1.96
N ALA A 27 1.89 5.23 -1.51
CA ALA A 27 2.83 4.39 -0.77
C ALA A 27 2.22 3.90 0.56
N ALA A 28 1.57 4.79 1.31
CA ALA A 28 0.90 4.44 2.57
C ALA A 28 -0.20 3.37 2.36
N ALA A 29 -0.98 3.48 1.28
CA ALA A 29 -1.99 2.49 0.91
C ALA A 29 -1.39 1.10 0.67
N SER A 30 -0.27 1.05 -0.06
CA SER A 30 0.45 -0.21 -0.35
C SER A 30 0.97 -0.87 0.93
N TYR A 31 1.57 -0.10 1.85
CA TYR A 31 2.01 -0.63 3.13
C TYR A 31 0.85 -1.13 4.01
N GLY A 32 -0.30 -0.46 3.95
CA GLY A 32 -1.52 -0.93 4.61
C GLY A 32 -1.98 -2.30 4.10
N LEU A 33 -1.96 -2.51 2.78
CA LEU A 33 -2.31 -3.80 2.17
C LEU A 33 -1.34 -4.91 2.59
N ILE A 34 -0.04 -4.64 2.54
CA ILE A 34 0.99 -5.61 2.97
C ILE A 34 0.77 -5.97 4.44
N GLY A 35 0.52 -4.98 5.30
CA GLY A 35 0.23 -5.18 6.72
C GLY A 35 -1.01 -6.04 6.95
N ALA A 36 -2.11 -5.75 6.24
CA ALA A 36 -3.35 -6.52 6.34
C ALA A 36 -3.15 -7.98 5.92
N VAL A 37 -2.48 -8.23 4.77
CA VAL A 37 -2.20 -9.58 4.28
C VAL A 37 -1.37 -10.37 5.30
N ILE A 38 -0.29 -9.78 5.82
CA ILE A 38 0.55 -10.44 6.84
C ILE A 38 -0.26 -10.77 8.09
N LEU A 39 -1.09 -9.83 8.56
CA LEU A 39 -1.92 -9.99 9.76
C LEU A 39 -2.90 -11.16 9.59
N PHE A 40 -3.64 -11.21 8.48
CA PHE A 40 -4.61 -12.28 8.23
C PHE A 40 -3.96 -13.65 7.97
N ILE A 41 -2.78 -13.69 7.33
CA ILE A 41 -2.01 -14.93 7.18
C ILE A 41 -1.56 -15.46 8.55
N LEU A 42 -0.99 -14.60 9.40
CA LEU A 42 -0.54 -14.99 10.74
C LEU A 42 -1.70 -15.48 11.60
N LEU A 43 -2.83 -14.78 11.54
CA LEU A 43 -4.03 -15.16 12.27
C LEU A 43 -4.61 -16.49 11.77
N GLY A 44 -4.67 -16.68 10.45
CA GLY A 44 -5.09 -17.94 9.83
C GLY A 44 -4.16 -19.11 10.18
N TYR A 45 -2.84 -18.87 10.21
CA TYR A 45 -1.85 -19.87 10.62
C TYR A 45 -2.01 -20.30 12.08
N PHE A 46 -2.22 -19.34 12.99
CA PHE A 46 -2.41 -19.65 14.42
C PHE A 46 -3.69 -20.47 14.64
N LEU A 47 -4.78 -20.08 13.96
CA LEU A 47 -6.04 -20.82 14.00
C LEU A 47 -5.91 -22.23 13.39
N ASP A 48 -5.27 -22.37 12.23
CA ASP A 48 -5.05 -23.67 11.59
C ASP A 48 -4.24 -24.63 12.48
N ARG A 49 -3.28 -24.10 13.24
CA ARG A 49 -2.48 -24.88 14.18
C ARG A 49 -3.29 -25.32 15.41
N TRP A 50 -4.30 -24.55 15.81
CA TRP A 50 -5.16 -24.87 16.95
C TRP A 50 -6.27 -25.86 16.59
N LEU A 51 -6.82 -25.74 15.38
CA LEU A 51 -7.87 -26.66 14.87
C LEU A 51 -7.32 -27.88 14.12
N GLY A 52 -6.01 -27.90 13.80
CA GLY A 52 -5.41 -28.97 13.00
C GLY A 52 -5.83 -28.98 11.53
N THR A 53 -6.48 -27.91 11.05
CA THR A 53 -7.04 -27.78 9.70
C THR A 53 -6.05 -27.24 8.66
N ALA A 54 -4.77 -27.16 9.01
CA ALA A 54 -3.74 -26.61 8.14
C ALA A 54 -3.76 -27.29 6.74
N PRO A 55 -3.85 -26.53 5.63
CA PRO A 55 -3.70 -25.07 5.50
C PRO A 55 -5.00 -24.29 5.17
N TRP A 56 -6.19 -24.80 5.53
CA TRP A 56 -7.46 -24.24 5.06
C TRP A 56 -7.76 -22.82 5.60
N LEU A 57 -7.57 -22.56 6.89
CA LEU A 57 -7.85 -21.23 7.47
C LEU A 57 -6.80 -20.21 7.03
N MET A 58 -5.57 -20.65 6.73
CA MET A 58 -4.55 -19.79 6.13
C MET A 58 -4.95 -19.33 4.72
N ILE A 59 -5.54 -20.22 3.90
CA ILE A 59 -6.05 -19.87 2.57
C ILE A 59 -7.25 -18.91 2.68
N VAL A 60 -8.18 -19.17 3.58
CA VAL A 60 -9.32 -18.27 3.82
C VAL A 60 -8.85 -16.91 4.33
N GLY A 61 -7.91 -16.88 5.28
CA GLY A 61 -7.29 -15.65 5.78
C GLY A 61 -6.57 -14.88 4.68
N LEU A 62 -5.85 -15.56 3.78
CA LEU A 62 -5.20 -14.95 2.63
C LEU A 62 -6.22 -14.31 1.67
N LEU A 63 -7.31 -15.02 1.34
CA LEU A 63 -8.37 -14.50 0.47
C LEU A 63 -9.07 -13.28 1.08
N ILE A 64 -9.33 -13.32 2.39
CA ILE A 64 -9.89 -12.17 3.13
C ILE A 64 -8.89 -11.01 3.12
N GLY A 65 -7.62 -11.25 3.44
CA GLY A 65 -6.58 -10.22 3.46
C GLY A 65 -6.38 -9.56 2.09
N LEU A 66 -6.40 -10.34 1.01
CA LEU A 66 -6.39 -9.83 -0.36
C LEU A 66 -7.64 -8.99 -0.64
N GLY A 67 -8.83 -9.50 -0.31
CA GLY A 67 -10.09 -8.79 -0.51
C GLY A 67 -10.14 -7.46 0.23
N THR A 68 -9.74 -7.43 1.51
CA THR A 68 -9.66 -6.22 2.32
C THR A 68 -8.61 -5.26 1.78
N GLY A 69 -7.44 -5.75 1.36
CA GLY A 69 -6.40 -4.93 0.73
C GLY A 69 -6.89 -4.26 -0.56
N PHE A 70 -7.51 -5.03 -1.45
CA PHE A 70 -8.10 -4.48 -2.68
C PHE A 70 -9.24 -3.50 -2.39
N TYR A 71 -10.04 -3.73 -1.36
CA TYR A 71 -11.07 -2.79 -0.93
C TYR A 71 -10.48 -1.46 -0.47
N GLU A 72 -9.41 -1.50 0.34
CA GLU A 72 -8.70 -0.29 0.80
C GLU A 72 -8.14 0.50 -0.40
N LEU A 73 -7.48 -0.18 -1.34
CA LEU A 73 -6.96 0.42 -2.57
C LEU A 73 -8.08 1.03 -3.42
N SER A 74 -9.18 0.29 -3.62
CA SER A 74 -10.33 0.74 -4.40
C SER A 74 -10.96 1.96 -3.77
N LYS A 75 -11.11 1.99 -2.44
CA LYS A 75 -11.65 3.13 -1.69
C LYS A 75 -10.79 4.39 -1.86
N ILE A 76 -9.47 4.24 -1.87
CA ILE A 76 -8.53 5.37 -2.06
C ILE A 76 -8.60 5.88 -3.50
N MET A 77 -8.76 4.98 -4.49
CA MET A 77 -8.91 5.39 -5.89
C MET A 77 -10.29 6.00 -6.20
N TRP A 78 -11.37 5.49 -5.58
CA TRP A 78 -12.74 5.94 -5.85
C TRP A 78 -13.14 7.18 -5.05
N LYS A 79 -12.41 7.52 -3.97
CA LYS A 79 -12.47 8.84 -3.34
C LYS A 79 -11.78 9.87 -4.24
N LYS A 80 -12.43 10.20 -5.35
CA LYS A 80 -12.16 11.41 -6.12
C LYS A 80 -13.41 12.26 -6.18
#